data_AF-A0A6G0QE91-F1
#
_entry.id   AF-A0A6G0QE91-F1
#
_cell.length_a   1.000
_cell.length_b   1.000
_cell.length_c   1.000
_cell.angle_alpha   90.00
_cell.angle_beta   90.00
_cell.angle_gamma   90.00
#
_symmetry.space_group_name_H-M   'P 1'
#
loop_
_entity.id
_entity.type
_entity.pdbx_description
1 polymer ?
#
loop_
_entity_poly.entity_id
_entity_poly.type
_entity_poly.pdbx_seq_one_letter_code
_entity_poly.pdbx_strand_id
1 'polypeptide(L)'
;MVALMESDNCLDDASACLFRDTLERLAEAVEGLPPSETISVRNVVQVVTFLGRILELADAVSGTPAALASAELRSSRLKPKRSAGEHMDDMLITMHTFVQNVEKQKKPPRGDNLDRAVKTLTCKLQLDITTYNRCQELGLSERSKERWAYFTEVAGFLGDWIGRTAVLATPSKELKSMYVAAKRLREKFPDRVPSTLLENAKLRVYPRKPRKPRKKQSKKSTKK
;
A
#
# COMPACT_ATOMS: atom_id res chain seq x y z
N MET A 1 11.45 -11.86 -18.32
CA MET A 1 10.55 -13.03 -18.45
C MET A 1 9.16 -12.64 -18.92
N VAL A 2 8.32 -11.97 -18.12
CA VAL A 2 6.97 -11.51 -18.57
C VAL A 2 7.00 -10.79 -19.92
N ALA A 3 7.82 -9.74 -20.04
CA ALA A 3 7.96 -8.99 -21.30
C ALA A 3 8.49 -9.83 -22.47
N LEU A 4 9.26 -10.90 -22.21
CA LEU A 4 9.75 -11.80 -23.27
C LEU A 4 8.61 -12.69 -23.78
N MET A 5 7.84 -13.28 -22.85
CA MET A 5 6.67 -14.11 -23.18
C MET A 5 5.55 -13.31 -23.86
N GLU A 6 5.48 -11.99 -23.64
CA GLU A 6 4.53 -11.09 -24.30
C GLU A 6 4.99 -10.63 -25.68
N SER A 7 6.25 -10.86 -26.07
CA SER A 7 6.86 -10.25 -27.25
C SER A 7 6.90 -11.14 -28.51
N ASP A 8 6.12 -12.21 -28.58
CA ASP A 8 6.17 -13.27 -29.63
C ASP A 8 7.56 -13.92 -29.86
N ASN A 9 8.59 -13.49 -29.12
CA ASN A 9 9.91 -14.07 -29.16
C ASN A 9 9.89 -15.45 -28.49
N CYS A 10 10.39 -16.47 -29.19
CA CYS A 10 10.58 -17.79 -28.62
C CYS A 10 11.56 -17.72 -27.45
N LEU A 11 11.09 -18.07 -26.26
CA LEU A 11 11.93 -18.27 -25.09
C LEU A 11 12.65 -19.60 -25.22
N ASP A 12 13.97 -19.62 -25.13
CA ASP A 12 14.75 -20.85 -25.19
C ASP A 12 14.69 -21.65 -23.88
N ASP A 13 14.90 -22.96 -23.97
CA ASP A 13 14.83 -23.89 -22.84
C ASP A 13 15.87 -23.60 -21.75
N ALA A 14 17.05 -23.05 -22.09
CA ALA A 14 18.08 -22.75 -21.09
C ALA A 14 17.67 -21.55 -20.24
N SER A 15 17.15 -20.49 -20.86
CA SER A 15 16.57 -19.33 -20.17
C SER A 15 15.40 -19.73 -19.27
N ALA A 16 14.55 -20.65 -19.74
CA ALA A 16 13.43 -21.17 -18.96
C ALA A 16 13.88 -21.99 -17.74
N CYS A 17 14.86 -22.87 -17.91
CA CYS A 17 15.46 -23.64 -16.81
C CYS A 17 16.10 -22.73 -15.77
N LEU A 18 16.93 -21.77 -16.20
CA LEU A 18 17.59 -20.82 -15.30
C LEU A 18 16.58 -20.02 -14.47
N PHE A 19 15.46 -19.63 -15.09
CA PHE A 19 14.39 -18.92 -14.39
C PHE A 19 13.72 -19.79 -13.33
N ARG A 20 13.36 -21.04 -13.66
CA ARG A 20 12.81 -22.00 -12.69
C ARG A 20 13.76 -22.20 -11.51
N ASP A 21 15.01 -22.50 -11.79
CA ASP A 21 16.01 -22.80 -10.75
C ASP A 21 16.27 -21.57 -9.86
N THR A 22 16.28 -20.37 -10.44
CA THR A 22 16.39 -19.11 -9.69
C THR A 22 15.18 -18.91 -8.78
N LEU A 23 13.98 -19.23 -9.25
CA LEU A 23 12.78 -19.11 -8.45
C LEU A 23 12.73 -20.11 -7.29
N GLU A 24 13.13 -21.36 -7.54
CA GLU A 24 13.25 -22.38 -6.49
C GLU A 24 14.17 -21.89 -5.37
N ARG A 25 15.36 -21.38 -5.73
CA ARG A 25 16.30 -20.79 -4.76
C ARG A 25 15.73 -19.57 -4.03
N LEU A 26 14.96 -18.72 -4.71
CA LEU A 26 14.30 -17.59 -4.06
C LEU A 26 13.24 -18.07 -3.06
N ALA A 27 12.46 -19.10 -3.42
CA ALA A 27 11.44 -19.67 -2.54
C ALA A 27 12.07 -20.31 -1.29
N GLU A 28 13.19 -21.01 -1.45
CA GLU A 28 14.00 -21.52 -0.34
C GLU A 28 14.59 -20.40 0.52
N ALA A 29 15.15 -19.35 -0.11
CA ALA A 29 15.72 -18.22 0.61
C ALA A 29 14.67 -17.51 1.46
N VAL A 30 13.44 -17.31 0.95
CA VAL A 30 12.34 -16.68 1.70
C VAL A 30 11.93 -17.52 2.91
N GLU A 31 11.95 -18.85 2.80
CA GLU A 31 11.61 -19.78 3.88
C GLU A 31 12.74 -19.89 4.93
N GLY A 32 13.99 -19.84 4.47
CA GLY A 32 15.18 -19.96 5.31
C GLY A 32 15.63 -18.68 6.01
N LEU A 33 14.89 -17.57 5.87
CA LEU A 33 15.26 -16.32 6.53
C LEU A 33 15.24 -16.47 8.05
N PRO A 34 16.29 -16.01 8.74
CA PRO A 34 16.25 -15.92 10.19
C PRO A 34 15.17 -14.90 10.61
N PRO A 35 14.52 -15.08 11.76
CA PRO A 35 13.46 -14.17 12.23
C PRO A 35 13.86 -12.70 12.36
N SER A 36 15.17 -12.41 12.43
CA SER A 36 15.73 -11.05 12.46
C SER A 36 15.81 -10.37 11.09
N GLU A 37 15.79 -11.14 10.00
CA GLU A 37 15.82 -10.62 8.64
C GLU A 37 14.41 -10.58 8.07
N THR A 38 13.98 -9.41 7.60
CA THR A 38 12.63 -9.21 7.05
C THR A 38 12.72 -8.86 5.58
N ILE A 39 12.11 -9.67 4.73
CA ILE A 39 11.86 -9.28 3.34
C ILE A 39 10.60 -8.42 3.31
N SER A 40 10.64 -7.33 2.53
CA SER A 40 9.47 -6.51 2.31
C SER A 40 8.34 -7.33 1.68
N VAL A 41 7.22 -7.49 2.39
CA VAL A 41 6.01 -8.17 1.89
C VAL A 41 5.56 -7.62 0.55
N ARG A 42 5.70 -6.31 0.31
CA ARG A 42 5.41 -5.70 -0.98
C ARG A 42 6.22 -6.33 -2.11
N ASN A 43 7.50 -6.59 -1.89
CA ASN A 43 8.36 -7.21 -2.89
C ASN A 43 7.97 -8.67 -3.10
N VAL A 44 7.69 -9.42 -2.02
CA VAL A 44 7.21 -10.81 -2.09
C VAL A 44 5.92 -10.89 -2.91
N VAL A 45 4.93 -10.05 -2.59
CA VAL A 45 3.65 -9.95 -3.32
C VAL A 45 3.87 -9.63 -4.80
N GLN A 46 4.78 -8.72 -5.12
CA GLN A 46 5.10 -8.37 -6.50
C GLN A 46 5.72 -9.56 -7.27
N VAL A 47 6.64 -10.29 -6.64
CA VAL A 47 7.20 -11.53 -7.19
C VAL A 47 6.09 -12.56 -7.44
N VAL A 48 5.25 -12.85 -6.44
CA VAL A 48 4.14 -13.82 -6.56
C VAL A 48 3.14 -13.43 -7.66
N THR A 49 2.91 -12.13 -7.85
CA THR A 49 2.05 -11.60 -8.92
C THR A 49 2.66 -11.85 -10.30
N PHE A 50 3.94 -11.51 -10.49
CA PHE A 50 4.62 -11.76 -11.76
C PHE A 50 4.72 -13.25 -12.09
N LEU A 51 4.92 -14.10 -11.08
CA LEU A 51 4.90 -15.55 -11.24
C LEU A 51 3.53 -16.06 -11.66
N GLY A 52 2.45 -15.54 -11.08
CA GLY A 52 1.09 -15.85 -11.53
C GLY A 52 0.93 -15.56 -13.01
N ARG A 53 1.32 -14.37 -13.45
CA ARG A 53 1.25 -13.96 -14.86
C ARG A 53 2.12 -14.83 -15.78
N ILE A 54 3.32 -15.21 -15.36
CA ILE A 54 4.19 -16.11 -16.12
C ILE A 54 3.54 -17.48 -16.31
N LEU A 55 2.94 -18.03 -15.26
CA LEU A 55 2.24 -19.32 -15.32
C LEU A 55 1.01 -19.24 -16.23
N GLU A 56 0.21 -18.17 -16.13
CA GLU A 56 -0.93 -17.93 -17.03
C GLU A 56 -0.51 -17.83 -18.50
N LEU A 57 0.59 -17.11 -18.78
CA LEU A 57 1.13 -17.00 -20.13
C LEU A 57 1.68 -18.36 -20.64
N ALA A 58 2.33 -19.13 -19.75
CA ALA A 58 2.86 -20.44 -20.10
C ALA A 58 1.74 -21.44 -20.46
N ASP A 59 0.59 -21.35 -19.80
CA ASP A 59 -0.58 -22.18 -20.09
C ASP A 59 -1.30 -21.74 -21.38
N ALA A 60 -1.21 -20.46 -21.76
CA ALA A 60 -1.90 -19.90 -22.93
C ALA A 60 -1.12 -20.05 -24.25
N VAL A 61 0.21 -20.15 -24.20
CA VAL A 61 1.08 -20.16 -25.38
C VAL A 61 1.49 -21.60 -25.75
N SER A 62 1.25 -22.00 -26.99
CA SER A 62 1.73 -23.27 -27.54
C SER A 62 3.24 -23.22 -27.79
N GLY A 63 3.97 -24.30 -27.45
CA GLY A 63 5.42 -24.36 -27.62
C GLY A 63 6.21 -23.73 -26.46
N THR A 64 5.56 -23.49 -25.32
CA THR A 64 6.23 -23.01 -24.12
C THR A 64 7.23 -24.05 -23.59
N PRO A 65 8.46 -23.65 -23.20
CA PRO A 65 9.43 -24.53 -22.57
C PRO A 65 8.85 -25.32 -21.39
N ALA A 66 9.16 -26.62 -21.32
CA ALA A 66 8.64 -27.53 -20.29
C ALA A 66 8.96 -27.05 -18.85
N ALA A 67 10.09 -26.36 -18.66
CA ALA A 67 10.47 -25.77 -17.38
C ALA A 67 9.49 -24.71 -16.87
N LEU A 68 8.78 -24.01 -17.75
CA LEU A 68 7.74 -23.05 -17.37
C LEU A 68 6.38 -23.69 -17.10
N ALA A 69 6.15 -24.87 -17.67
CA ALA A 69 4.98 -25.69 -17.40
C ALA A 69 5.22 -26.71 -16.28
N SER A 70 6.33 -26.61 -15.55
CA SER A 70 6.72 -27.60 -14.55
C SER A 70 5.90 -27.50 -13.26
N ALA A 71 5.75 -28.62 -12.55
CA ALA A 71 5.04 -28.65 -11.27
C ALA A 71 5.85 -27.93 -10.17
N GLU A 72 7.18 -28.00 -10.27
CA GLU A 72 8.14 -27.37 -9.37
C GLU A 72 8.04 -25.84 -9.42
N LEU A 73 7.90 -25.25 -10.62
CA LEU A 73 7.69 -23.82 -10.76
C LEU A 73 6.38 -23.36 -10.13
N ARG A 74 5.30 -24.13 -10.34
CA ARG A 74 3.99 -23.85 -9.72
C ARG A 74 4.04 -23.98 -8.20
N SER A 75 4.72 -24.98 -7.68
CA SER A 75 4.94 -25.19 -6.24
C SER A 75 5.78 -24.08 -5.62
N SER A 76 6.83 -23.63 -6.32
CA SER A 76 7.72 -22.54 -5.87
C SER A 76 7.01 -21.21 -5.68
N ARG A 77 5.85 -21.00 -6.33
CA ARG A 77 5.01 -19.81 -6.09
C ARG A 77 4.30 -19.86 -4.73
N LEU A 78 4.01 -21.04 -4.19
CA LEU A 78 3.21 -21.20 -2.97
C LEU A 78 3.96 -20.72 -1.72
N LYS A 79 5.27 -20.96 -1.64
CA LYS A 79 6.07 -20.57 -0.46
C LYS A 79 6.14 -19.05 -0.27
N PRO A 80 6.53 -18.23 -1.26
CA PRO A 80 6.49 -16.78 -1.12
C PRO A 80 5.07 -16.25 -0.89
N LYS A 81 4.05 -16.89 -1.48
CA LYS A 81 2.64 -16.53 -1.24
C LYS A 81 2.24 -16.74 0.22
N ARG A 82 2.64 -17.87 0.83
CA ARG A 82 2.40 -18.15 2.26
C ARG A 82 3.09 -17.12 3.15
N SER A 83 4.39 -16.88 2.92
CA SER A 83 5.16 -15.86 3.66
C SER A 83 4.51 -14.48 3.56
N ALA A 84 4.04 -14.07 2.38
CA ALA A 84 3.32 -12.81 2.23
C ALA A 84 2.04 -12.73 3.08
N GLY A 85 1.33 -13.85 3.27
CA GLY A 85 0.15 -13.93 4.13
C GLY A 85 0.47 -13.86 5.62
N GLU A 86 1.54 -14.52 6.06
CA GLU A 86 2.01 -14.51 7.46
C GLU A 86 2.45 -13.09 7.89
N HIS A 87 3.09 -12.35 6.99
CA HIS A 87 3.67 -11.05 7.28
C HIS A 87 2.82 -9.85 6.82
N MET A 88 1.63 -10.08 6.24
CA MET A 88 0.83 -9.00 5.60
C MET A 88 0.49 -7.83 6.55
N ASP A 89 0.45 -8.08 7.85
CA ASP A 89 0.07 -7.11 8.87
C ASP A 89 1.24 -6.58 9.72
N ASP A 90 2.50 -6.97 9.44
CA ASP A 90 3.66 -6.55 10.26
C ASP A 90 3.83 -5.03 10.32
N MET A 91 3.59 -4.37 9.19
CA MET A 91 3.61 -2.91 9.13
C MET A 91 2.47 -2.28 9.92
N LEU A 92 1.29 -2.91 9.92
CA LEU A 92 0.17 -2.45 10.73
C LEU A 92 0.48 -2.57 12.23
N ILE A 93 1.06 -3.68 12.66
CA ILE A 93 1.51 -3.90 14.05
C ILE A 93 2.54 -2.84 14.46
N THR A 94 3.47 -2.53 13.55
CA THR A 94 4.48 -1.48 13.78
C THR A 94 3.84 -0.10 13.93
N MET A 95 2.86 0.23 13.09
CA MET A 95 2.12 1.50 13.20
C MET A 95 1.29 1.58 14.48
N HIS A 96 0.63 0.49 14.86
CA HIS A 96 -0.17 0.40 16.08
C HIS A 96 0.70 0.60 17.33
N THR A 97 1.83 -0.10 17.39
CA THR A 97 2.82 0.07 18.46
C THR A 97 3.32 1.52 18.55
N PHE A 98 3.60 2.15 17.41
CA PHE A 98 4.02 3.54 17.36
C PHE A 98 2.94 4.49 17.94
N VAL A 99 1.68 4.33 17.53
CA VAL A 99 0.56 5.14 18.01
C VAL A 99 0.37 4.96 19.52
N GLN A 100 0.37 3.72 20.00
CA GLN A 100 0.29 3.38 21.42
C GLN A 100 1.42 4.02 22.25
N ASN A 101 2.64 4.01 21.73
CA ASN A 101 3.77 4.66 22.41
C ASN A 101 3.63 6.18 22.47
N VAL A 102 3.12 6.81 21.41
CA VAL A 102 2.86 8.25 21.39
C VAL A 102 1.75 8.63 22.37
N GLU A 103 0.70 7.82 22.48
CA GLU A 103 -0.40 8.04 23.42
C GLU A 103 0.07 7.97 24.88
N LYS A 104 0.91 6.97 25.21
CA LYS A 104 1.49 6.80 26.55
C LYS A 104 2.36 7.98 27.01
N GLN A 105 2.92 8.76 26.10
CA GLN A 105 3.77 9.91 26.43
C GLN A 105 3.02 11.10 27.06
N LYS A 106 1.68 11.01 27.26
CA LYS A 106 0.79 12.02 27.88
C LYS A 106 0.75 13.40 27.21
N LYS A 107 1.72 13.73 26.35
CA LYS A 107 1.77 14.94 25.54
C LYS A 107 1.69 14.55 24.07
N PRO A 108 0.58 14.86 23.38
CA PRO A 108 0.49 14.60 21.95
C PRO A 108 1.57 15.40 21.20
N PRO A 109 2.07 14.89 20.07
CA PRO A 109 3.04 15.59 19.25
C PRO A 109 2.46 16.92 18.78
N ARG A 110 3.30 17.97 18.75
CA ARG A 110 2.94 19.33 18.35
C ARG A 110 3.98 19.91 17.39
N GLY A 111 3.58 20.90 16.60
CA GLY A 111 4.45 21.56 15.62
C GLY A 111 5.11 20.56 14.68
N ASP A 112 6.41 20.74 14.42
CA ASP A 112 7.19 19.91 13.50
C ASP A 112 7.17 18.41 13.84
N ASN A 113 7.07 18.06 15.12
CA ASN A 113 6.98 16.66 15.55
C ASN A 113 5.65 16.02 15.12
N LEU A 114 4.56 16.79 15.15
CA LEU A 114 3.25 16.35 14.64
C LEU A 114 3.32 16.16 13.13
N ASP A 115 3.87 17.13 12.40
CA ASP A 115 3.97 17.05 10.94
C ASP A 115 4.82 15.85 10.50
N ARG A 116 5.93 15.58 11.20
CA ARG A 116 6.76 14.39 10.96
C ARG A 116 6.02 13.09 11.24
N ALA A 117 5.27 13.01 12.35
CA ALA A 117 4.49 11.84 12.71
C ALA A 117 3.36 11.58 11.68
N VAL A 118 2.64 12.63 11.29
CA VAL A 118 1.59 12.58 10.26
C VAL A 118 2.17 12.11 8.92
N LYS A 119 3.29 12.70 8.48
CA LYS A 119 3.93 12.28 7.22
C LYS A 119 4.34 10.80 7.25
N THR A 120 4.96 10.37 8.35
CA THR A 120 5.42 8.98 8.51
C THR A 120 4.26 7.99 8.48
N LEU A 121 3.21 8.23 9.30
CA LEU A 121 2.04 7.36 9.32
C LEU A 121 1.25 7.40 8.01
N THR A 122 1.16 8.55 7.34
CA THR A 122 0.49 8.67 6.03
C THR A 122 1.14 7.76 5.00
N CYS A 123 2.47 7.76 4.90
CA CYS A 123 3.19 6.88 3.98
C CYS A 123 3.01 5.41 4.33
N LYS A 124 3.17 5.05 5.61
CA LYS A 124 3.03 3.65 6.07
C LYS A 124 1.61 3.13 5.88
N LEU A 125 0.58 3.91 6.22
CA LEU A 125 -0.81 3.51 6.05
C LEU A 125 -1.19 3.36 4.58
N GLN A 126 -0.70 4.25 3.70
CA GLN A 126 -0.91 4.09 2.25
C GLN A 126 -0.26 2.80 1.73
N LEU A 127 0.96 2.50 2.18
CA LEU A 127 1.67 1.28 1.80
C LEU A 127 0.93 0.03 2.33
N ASP A 128 0.43 0.08 3.56
CA ASP A 128 -0.36 -0.99 4.20
C ASP A 128 -1.61 -1.31 3.40
N ILE A 129 -2.44 -0.30 3.12
CA ILE A 129 -3.66 -0.45 2.33
C ILE A 129 -3.36 -1.02 0.94
N THR A 130 -2.28 -0.55 0.31
CA THR A 130 -1.91 -1.00 -1.04
C THR A 130 -1.42 -2.46 -1.02
N THR A 131 -0.60 -2.82 -0.02
CA THR A 131 -0.09 -4.18 0.14
C THR A 131 -1.21 -5.15 0.47
N TYR A 132 -2.09 -4.79 1.41
CA TYR A 132 -3.27 -5.57 1.77
C TYR A 132 -4.17 -5.84 0.56
N ASN A 133 -4.50 -4.81 -0.24
CA ASN A 133 -5.32 -5.00 -1.44
C ASN A 133 -4.68 -6.00 -2.42
N ARG A 134 -3.36 -5.93 -2.63
CA ARG A 134 -2.66 -6.89 -3.49
C ARG A 134 -2.65 -8.31 -2.89
N CYS A 135 -2.52 -8.45 -1.57
CA CYS A 135 -2.66 -9.74 -0.90
C CYS A 135 -4.07 -10.33 -1.14
N GLN A 136 -5.12 -9.50 -1.08
CA GLN A 136 -6.48 -9.93 -1.38
C GLN A 136 -6.65 -10.34 -2.86
N GLU A 137 -6.04 -9.62 -3.80
CA GLU A 137 -6.01 -10.00 -5.22
C GLU A 137 -5.30 -11.35 -5.45
N LEU A 138 -4.33 -11.70 -4.60
CA LEU A 138 -3.69 -13.02 -4.60
C LEU A 138 -4.55 -14.11 -3.94
N GLY A 139 -5.73 -13.80 -3.40
CA GLY A 139 -6.59 -14.73 -2.69
C GLY A 139 -6.04 -15.13 -1.32
N LEU A 140 -5.26 -14.25 -0.66
CA LEU A 140 -4.88 -14.44 0.73
C LEU A 140 -6.04 -14.08 1.66
N SER A 141 -6.09 -14.75 2.81
CA SER A 141 -7.13 -14.56 3.82
C SER A 141 -7.28 -13.09 4.22
N GLU A 142 -8.50 -12.70 4.54
CA GLU A 142 -8.77 -11.38 5.11
C GLU A 142 -8.09 -11.20 6.48
N ARG A 143 -7.93 -9.93 6.87
CA ARG A 143 -7.51 -9.56 8.22
C ARG A 143 -8.46 -10.12 9.27
N SER A 144 -7.89 -10.57 10.38
CA SER A 144 -8.68 -10.94 11.55
C SER A 144 -9.42 -9.72 12.13
N LYS A 145 -10.45 -9.97 12.96
CA LYS A 145 -11.19 -8.89 13.65
C LYS A 145 -10.25 -8.00 14.49
N GLU A 146 -9.26 -8.61 15.14
CA GLU A 146 -8.26 -7.90 15.94
C GLU A 146 -7.38 -7.00 15.07
N ARG A 147 -6.85 -7.52 13.96
CA ARG A 147 -6.03 -6.72 13.03
C ARG A 147 -6.83 -5.58 12.42
N TRP A 148 -8.11 -5.80 12.13
CA TRP A 148 -9.00 -4.71 11.73
C TRP A 148 -9.18 -3.64 12.81
N ALA A 149 -9.26 -4.03 14.08
CA ALA A 149 -9.31 -3.05 15.18
C ALA A 149 -8.04 -2.20 15.24
N TYR A 150 -6.86 -2.80 15.08
CA TYR A 150 -5.59 -2.06 15.04
C TYR A 150 -5.57 -1.06 13.87
N PHE A 151 -6.07 -1.47 12.70
CA PHE A 151 -6.17 -0.59 11.54
C PHE A 151 -7.09 0.61 11.82
N THR A 152 -8.29 0.36 12.35
CA THR A 152 -9.25 1.41 12.69
C THR A 152 -8.65 2.41 13.68
N GLU A 153 -7.95 1.91 14.69
CA GLU A 153 -7.29 2.73 15.70
C GLU A 153 -6.20 3.62 15.07
N VAL A 154 -5.25 3.03 14.34
CA VAL A 154 -4.17 3.76 13.64
C VAL A 154 -4.74 4.80 12.69
N ALA A 155 -5.74 4.43 11.90
CA ALA A 155 -6.41 5.32 10.95
C ALA A 155 -7.12 6.48 11.66
N GLY A 156 -7.77 6.22 12.79
CA GLY A 156 -8.45 7.22 13.62
C GLY A 156 -7.46 8.25 14.17
N PHE A 157 -6.37 7.79 14.81
CA PHE A 157 -5.32 8.65 15.32
C PHE A 157 -4.68 9.51 14.22
N LEU A 158 -4.38 8.91 13.07
CA LEU A 158 -3.85 9.65 11.93
C LEU A 158 -4.84 10.73 11.46
N GLY A 159 -6.13 10.39 11.39
CA GLY A 159 -7.19 11.34 11.05
C GLY A 159 -7.23 12.54 11.98
N ASP A 160 -7.18 12.31 13.29
CA ASP A 160 -7.17 13.38 14.30
C ASP A 160 -5.91 14.23 14.22
N TRP A 161 -4.75 13.61 13.99
CA TRP A 161 -3.48 14.34 13.84
C TRP A 161 -3.46 15.21 12.60
N ILE A 162 -3.96 14.71 11.46
CA ILE A 162 -4.17 15.53 10.25
C ILE A 162 -5.12 16.70 10.55
N GLY A 163 -6.15 16.47 11.37
CA GLY A 163 -7.07 17.52 11.83
C GLY A 163 -6.39 18.67 12.58
N ARG A 164 -5.23 18.41 13.19
CA ARG A 164 -4.44 19.38 13.96
C ARG A 164 -3.31 20.04 13.17
N THR A 165 -2.98 19.56 11.97
CA THR A 165 -1.99 20.20 11.11
C THR A 165 -2.57 21.40 10.35
N ALA A 166 -1.70 22.34 10.01
CA ALA A 166 -2.07 23.50 9.22
C ALA A 166 -2.52 23.09 7.81
N VAL A 167 -3.49 23.82 7.26
CA VAL A 167 -3.89 23.65 5.87
C VAL A 167 -2.87 24.33 4.97
N LEU A 168 -2.08 23.52 4.27
CA LEU A 168 -1.07 24.01 3.33
C LEU A 168 -1.72 24.48 2.02
N ALA A 169 -1.17 25.53 1.42
CA ALA A 169 -1.62 26.02 0.11
C ALA A 169 -1.41 24.97 -0.99
N THR A 170 -0.35 24.18 -0.88
CA THR A 170 -0.06 23.05 -1.76
C THR A 170 -0.26 21.74 -0.98
N PRO A 171 -1.21 20.89 -1.39
CA PRO A 171 -1.47 19.61 -0.73
C PRO A 171 -0.31 18.62 -0.93
N SER A 172 0.00 17.84 0.12
CA SER A 172 1.00 16.76 0.05
C SER A 172 0.55 15.67 -0.93
N LYS A 173 1.50 15.20 -1.78
CA LYS A 173 1.27 14.10 -2.72
C LYS A 173 0.99 12.80 -1.97
N GLU A 174 1.73 12.56 -0.89
CA GLU A 174 1.59 11.38 -0.02
C GLU A 174 0.21 11.34 0.62
N LEU A 175 -0.26 12.48 1.16
CA LEU A 175 -1.59 12.59 1.74
C LEU A 175 -2.69 12.35 0.71
N LYS A 176 -2.51 12.87 -0.52
CA LYS A 176 -3.45 12.61 -1.62
C LYS A 176 -3.51 11.12 -1.98
N SER A 177 -2.35 10.47 -2.11
CA SER A 177 -2.27 9.03 -2.39
C SER A 177 -2.91 8.19 -1.30
N MET A 178 -2.65 8.53 -0.02
CA MET A 178 -3.26 7.88 1.13
C MET A 178 -4.78 8.05 1.13
N TYR A 179 -5.28 9.28 0.91
CA TYR A 179 -6.71 9.56 0.84
C TYR A 179 -7.42 8.72 -0.22
N VAL A 180 -6.84 8.63 -1.42
CA VAL A 180 -7.42 7.82 -2.52
C VAL A 180 -7.42 6.33 -2.16
N ALA A 181 -6.34 5.82 -1.58
CA ALA A 181 -6.24 4.44 -1.13
C ALA A 181 -7.27 4.12 -0.04
N ALA A 182 -7.39 4.95 0.99
CA ALA A 182 -8.35 4.79 2.08
C ALA A 182 -9.80 4.91 1.59
N LYS A 183 -10.08 5.81 0.64
CA LYS A 183 -11.41 5.92 0.03
C LYS A 183 -11.81 4.63 -0.67
N ARG A 184 -10.92 4.07 -1.51
CA ARG A 184 -11.17 2.78 -2.19
C ARG A 184 -11.31 1.62 -1.21
N LEU A 185 -10.52 1.63 -0.13
CA LEU A 185 -10.66 0.60 0.91
C LEU A 185 -12.03 0.69 1.59
N ARG A 186 -12.53 1.90 1.87
CA ARG A 186 -13.86 2.10 2.46
C ARG A 186 -14.99 1.62 1.56
N GLU A 187 -14.84 1.72 0.24
CA GLU A 187 -15.83 1.18 -0.71
C GLU A 187 -15.99 -0.34 -0.56
N LYS A 188 -14.89 -1.06 -0.25
CA LYS A 188 -14.92 -2.52 0.03
C LYS A 188 -15.29 -2.84 1.48
N PHE A 189 -14.85 -2.02 2.43
CA PHE A 189 -15.01 -2.24 3.86
C PHE A 189 -15.55 -0.97 4.56
N PRO A 190 -16.86 -0.67 4.45
CA PRO A 190 -17.43 0.61 4.88
C PRO A 190 -17.21 0.95 6.35
N ASP A 191 -17.23 -0.07 7.23
CA ASP A 191 -17.14 0.08 8.69
C ASP A 191 -15.70 0.05 9.22
N ARG A 192 -14.71 -0.17 8.34
CA ARG A 192 -13.30 -0.33 8.75
C ARG A 192 -12.48 0.94 8.63
N VAL A 193 -12.90 1.88 7.78
CA VAL A 193 -12.17 3.14 7.55
C VAL A 193 -12.88 4.27 8.31
N PRO A 194 -12.25 4.84 9.36
CA PRO A 194 -12.83 5.94 10.11
C PRO A 194 -13.19 7.13 9.22
N SER A 195 -14.36 7.72 9.44
CA SER A 195 -14.80 8.94 8.74
C SER A 195 -13.85 10.11 9.01
N THR A 196 -13.34 10.22 10.24
CA THR A 196 -12.40 11.26 10.67
C THR A 196 -11.14 11.30 9.80
N LEU A 197 -10.59 10.14 9.43
CA LEU A 197 -9.46 10.05 8.50
C LEU A 197 -9.80 10.68 7.16
N LEU A 198 -10.91 10.27 6.54
CA LEU A 198 -11.28 10.71 5.20
C LEU A 198 -11.69 12.18 5.16
N GLU A 199 -12.42 12.64 6.16
CA GLU A 199 -12.86 14.04 6.26
C GLU A 199 -11.68 14.99 6.43
N ASN A 200 -10.81 14.70 7.41
CA ASN A 200 -9.63 15.54 7.65
C ASN A 200 -8.66 15.49 6.48
N ALA A 201 -8.38 14.30 5.93
CA ALA A 201 -7.52 14.18 4.74
C ALA A 201 -8.11 14.94 3.53
N LYS A 202 -9.42 14.81 3.26
CA LYS A 202 -10.08 15.52 2.15
C LYS A 202 -9.92 17.04 2.27
N LEU A 203 -10.07 17.59 3.47
CA LEU A 203 -9.90 19.03 3.71
C LEU A 203 -8.48 19.53 3.40
N ARG A 204 -7.46 18.68 3.62
CA ARG A 204 -6.05 19.03 3.37
C ARG A 204 -5.64 18.76 1.93
N VAL A 205 -6.23 17.76 1.27
CA VAL A 205 -5.95 17.42 -0.14
C VAL A 205 -6.68 18.37 -1.10
N TYR A 206 -7.88 18.82 -0.74
CA TYR A 206 -8.70 19.72 -1.54
C TYR A 206 -9.08 20.97 -0.73
N PRO A 207 -8.10 21.85 -0.42
CA PRO A 207 -8.39 23.06 0.33
C PRO A 207 -9.38 23.93 -0.46
N ARG A 208 -10.40 24.46 0.23
CA ARG A 208 -11.36 25.37 -0.41
C ARG A 208 -10.59 26.58 -0.94
N LYS A 209 -10.79 26.92 -2.23
CA LYS A 209 -10.20 28.15 -2.80
C LYS A 209 -10.65 29.35 -1.96
N PRO A 210 -9.74 30.27 -1.58
CA PRO A 210 -10.14 31.50 -0.93
C PRO A 210 -11.16 32.22 -1.81
N ARG A 211 -12.31 32.61 -1.23
CA ARG A 211 -13.30 33.44 -1.92
C ARG A 211 -12.59 34.73 -2.34
N LYS A 212 -12.50 34.99 -3.65
CA LYS A 212 -11.97 36.28 -4.15
C LYS A 212 -12.74 37.42 -3.47
N PRO A 213 -12.07 38.44 -2.91
CA PRO A 213 -12.77 39.59 -2.37
C PRO A 213 -13.59 40.24 -3.48
N ARG A 214 -14.89 40.39 -3.23
CA ARG A 214 -15.84 41.04 -4.15
C ARG A 214 -15.35 42.48 -4.33
N LYS A 215 -14.79 42.81 -5.50
CA LYS A 215 -14.39 44.20 -5.83
C LYS A 215 -15.60 45.10 -5.59
N LYS A 216 -15.58 45.91 -4.53
CA LYS A 216 -16.51 47.04 -4.38
C LYS A 216 -16.24 47.96 -5.56
N GLN A 217 -17.17 48.05 -6.50
CA GLN A 217 -17.17 49.12 -7.50
C GLN A 217 -17.27 50.44 -6.72
N SER A 218 -16.20 51.23 -6.68
CA SER A 218 -16.32 52.60 -6.21
C SER A 218 -17.16 53.35 -7.25
N LYS A 219 -18.34 53.81 -6.82
CA LYS A 219 -19.10 54.80 -7.58
C LYS A 219 -18.23 56.06 -7.65
N LYS A 220 -17.71 56.39 -8.83
CA LYS A 220 -17.19 57.73 -9.11
C LYS A 220 -18.36 58.69 -8.93
N SER A 221 -18.29 59.53 -7.90
CA SER A 221 -19.15 60.70 -7.75
C SER A 221 -18.74 61.71 -8.82
N THR A 222 -19.61 61.93 -9.79
CA THR A 222 -19.51 63.05 -10.73
C THR A 222 -19.83 64.33 -9.94
N LYS A 223 -18.81 65.17 -9.70
CA LYS A 223 -19.01 66.52 -9.17
C LYS A 223 -19.70 67.39 -10.24
N LYS A 224 -20.74 68.12 -9.82
CA LYS A 224 -21.18 69.36 -10.46
C LYS A 224 -20.35 70.51 -9.89
#